data_AF-A0A367LXU5-F1
#
_entry.id   AF-A0A367LXU5-F1
#
_cell.length_a   1.000
_cell.length_b   1.000
_cell.length_c   1.000
_cell.angle_alpha   90.00
_cell.angle_beta   90.00
_cell.angle_gamma   90.00
#
_symmetry.space_group_name_H-M   'P 1'
#
loop_
_entity.id
_entity.type
_entity.pdbx_description
1 polymer ?
#
loop_
_entity_poly.entity_id
_entity_poly.type
_entity_poly.pdbx_seq_one_letter_code
_entity_poly.pdbx_strand_id
1 'polypeptide(L)'
;MSNISSKTVSNTKAQPSTEVSVEIIGGKPTTTSLDVAKHFRKQHKDVLKSIANLECSPEFTQRNFAPCTRPGSNNKPEPYFRMTRDGFTFLCMGFTGKEAARWKEAYINA
;
A
#
# COMPACT_ATOMS: atom_id res chain seq x y z
N MET A 1 26.14 0.87 33.20
CA MET A 1 25.21 -0.26 33.37
C MET A 1 23.83 0.31 33.65
N SER A 2 22.85 -0.09 32.81
CA SER A 2 21.38 -0.06 33.05
C SER A 2 20.67 1.30 33.15
N ASN A 3 19.38 1.45 32.85
CA ASN A 3 18.56 1.17 31.66
C ASN A 3 17.24 1.97 31.88
N ILE A 4 16.65 2.49 30.80
CA ILE A 4 15.20 2.69 30.55
C ILE A 4 14.37 3.61 31.49
N SER A 5 13.76 4.65 30.91
CA SER A 5 12.32 4.90 31.09
C SER A 5 11.73 5.67 29.91
N SER A 6 11.04 4.91 29.05
CA SER A 6 10.18 5.39 27.98
C SER A 6 9.00 6.20 28.55
N LYS A 7 8.69 7.35 27.94
CA LYS A 7 7.35 7.95 28.03
C LYS A 7 6.80 8.25 26.65
N THR A 8 6.06 7.27 26.16
CA THR A 8 5.07 7.40 25.09
C THR A 8 3.99 8.38 25.54
N VAL A 9 3.79 9.47 24.80
CA VAL A 9 2.57 10.28 24.90
C VAL A 9 1.78 10.06 23.63
N SER A 10 0.83 9.15 23.72
CA SER A 10 -0.22 8.95 22.71
C SER A 10 -1.22 10.09 22.84
N ASN A 11 -1.29 10.98 21.84
CA ASN A 11 -2.42 11.90 21.72
C ASN A 11 -3.27 11.53 20.51
N THR A 12 -4.45 11.01 20.81
CA THR A 12 -5.49 10.55 19.88
C THR A 12 -6.20 11.74 19.26
N LYS A 13 -6.02 11.97 17.96
CA LYS A 13 -7.06 12.56 17.09
C LYS A 13 -7.07 11.85 15.74
N ALA A 14 -8.16 11.16 15.46
CA ALA A 14 -8.45 10.60 14.15
C ALA A 14 -8.63 11.74 13.15
N GLN A 15 -7.59 12.01 12.37
CA GLN A 15 -7.69 12.73 11.10
C GLN A 15 -7.79 11.68 9.99
N PRO A 16 -8.68 11.83 8.99
CA PRO A 16 -8.59 11.04 7.78
C PRO A 16 -7.34 11.51 7.02
N SER A 17 -6.18 10.94 7.37
CA SER A 17 -4.93 11.27 6.70
C SER A 17 -4.98 10.78 5.26
N THR A 18 -5.07 11.69 4.29
CA THR A 18 -4.96 11.37 2.86
C THR A 18 -3.52 10.98 2.47
N GLU A 19 -2.61 10.95 3.44
CA GLU A 19 -1.21 10.58 3.28
C GLU A 19 -1.08 9.08 3.05
N VAL A 20 -0.57 8.73 1.87
CA VAL A 20 -0.04 7.41 1.57
C VAL A 20 1.30 7.30 2.28
N SER A 21 1.44 6.38 3.23
CA SER A 21 2.74 6.08 3.82
C SER A 21 3.65 5.43 2.77
N VAL A 22 4.79 6.08 2.48
CA VAL A 22 5.86 5.50 1.70
C VAL A 22 6.91 4.98 2.66
N GLU A 23 7.16 3.67 2.63
CA GLU A 23 8.17 3.00 3.45
C GLU A 23 9.41 2.69 2.61
N ILE A 24 10.60 3.02 3.10
CA ILE A 24 11.86 2.63 2.44
C ILE A 24 12.29 1.26 2.96
N ILE A 25 12.28 0.25 2.09
CA ILE A 25 12.68 -1.12 2.44
C ILE A 25 13.74 -1.59 1.47
N GLY A 26 14.90 -2.00 1.99
CA GLY A 26 16.05 -2.35 1.16
C GLY A 26 16.50 -1.23 0.23
N GLY A 27 16.35 0.03 0.66
CA GLY A 27 16.68 1.22 -0.14
C GLY A 27 15.66 1.56 -1.23
N LYS A 28 14.53 0.86 -1.32
CA LYS A 28 13.50 1.10 -2.33
C LYS A 28 12.24 1.71 -1.71
N PRO A 29 11.62 2.72 -2.34
CA PRO A 29 10.31 3.20 -1.93
C PRO A 29 9.26 2.12 -2.19
N THR A 30 8.48 1.84 -1.15
CA THR A 30 7.39 0.87 -1.15
C THR A 30 6.12 1.49 -0.57
N THR A 31 4.98 0.93 -0.94
CA THR A 31 3.66 1.26 -0.39
C THR A 31 2.89 -0.02 -0.09
N THR A 32 1.70 0.10 0.52
CA THR A 32 0.86 -1.05 0.88
C THR A 32 -0.45 -1.04 0.11
N SER A 33 -1.05 -2.22 -0.11
CA SER A 33 -2.37 -2.32 -0.74
C SER A 33 -3.48 -1.65 0.09
N LEU A 34 -3.25 -1.45 1.39
CA LEU A 34 -4.11 -0.69 2.30
C LEU A 34 -4.07 0.81 1.96
N ASP A 35 -2.87 1.36 1.78
CA ASP A 35 -2.69 2.78 1.41
C ASP A 35 -3.24 3.06 0.02
N VAL A 36 -3.01 2.14 -0.93
CA VAL A 36 -3.61 2.20 -2.27
C VAL A 36 -5.13 2.23 -2.19
N ALA A 37 -5.74 1.34 -1.40
CA ALA A 37 -7.19 1.31 -1.21
C ALA A 37 -7.71 2.65 -0.65
N LYS A 38 -7.03 3.19 0.36
CA LYS A 38 -7.37 4.48 0.98
C LYS A 38 -7.26 5.64 0.00
N HIS A 39 -6.16 5.73 -0.74
CA HIS A 39 -5.88 6.80 -1.69
C HIS A 39 -6.90 6.85 -2.84
N PHE A 40 -7.14 5.70 -3.48
CA PHE A 40 -8.08 5.60 -4.59
C PHE A 40 -9.54 5.42 -4.16
N ARG A 41 -9.82 5.48 -2.84
CA ARG A 41 -11.14 5.30 -2.23
C ARG A 41 -11.84 4.00 -2.70
N LYS A 42 -11.06 2.93 -2.79
CA LYS A 42 -11.52 1.58 -3.16
C LYS A 42 -11.60 0.69 -1.92
N GLN A 43 -12.44 -0.33 -1.94
CA GLN A 43 -12.41 -1.34 -0.89
C GLN A 43 -11.10 -2.14 -0.99
N HIS A 44 -10.48 -2.44 0.15
CA HIS A 44 -9.21 -3.18 0.17
C HIS A 44 -9.32 -4.56 -0.50
N LYS A 45 -10.44 -5.26 -0.30
CA LYS A 45 -10.73 -6.53 -0.99
C LYS A 45 -10.67 -6.42 -2.52
N ASP A 46 -11.11 -5.28 -3.08
CA ASP A 46 -11.11 -5.07 -4.53
C ASP A 46 -9.69 -4.83 -5.03
N VAL A 47 -8.86 -4.13 -4.25
CA VAL A 47 -7.43 -3.96 -4.55
C VAL A 47 -6.69 -5.29 -4.50
N LEU A 48 -6.95 -6.15 -3.50
CA LEU A 48 -6.37 -7.49 -3.43
C LEU A 48 -6.77 -8.33 -4.65
N LYS A 49 -8.03 -8.25 -5.07
CA LYS A 49 -8.51 -8.90 -6.29
C LYS A 49 -7.81 -8.36 -7.54
N SER A 50 -7.62 -7.05 -7.65
CA SER A 50 -6.87 -6.46 -8.76
C SER A 50 -5.43 -6.96 -8.83
N ILE A 51 -4.74 -7.06 -7.69
CA ILE A 51 -3.37 -7.59 -7.61
C ILE A 51 -3.34 -9.06 -8.03
N ALA A 52 -4.27 -9.87 -7.55
CA ALA A 52 -4.35 -11.30 -7.88
C ALA A 52 -4.65 -11.56 -9.37
N ASN A 53 -5.31 -10.60 -10.04
CA ASN A 53 -5.69 -10.70 -11.45
C ASN A 53 -4.71 -9.97 -12.40
N LEU A 54 -3.54 -9.54 -11.93
CA LEU A 54 -2.55 -8.90 -12.79
C LEU A 54 -1.98 -9.90 -13.80
N GLU A 55 -2.20 -9.62 -15.08
CA GLU A 55 -1.59 -10.37 -16.18
C GLU A 55 -0.15 -9.88 -16.40
N CYS A 56 0.78 -10.38 -15.59
CA CYS A 56 2.21 -10.09 -15.70
C CYS A 56 3.04 -11.34 -15.39
N SER A 57 4.33 -11.31 -15.70
CA SER A 57 5.18 -12.48 -15.50
C SER A 57 5.33 -12.81 -14.00
N PRO A 58 5.49 -14.09 -13.62
CA PRO A 58 5.72 -14.47 -12.23
C PRO A 58 6.91 -13.73 -11.59
N GLU A 59 7.98 -13.50 -12.37
CA GLU A 59 9.17 -12.77 -11.92
C GLU A 59 8.85 -11.31 -11.60
N PHE A 60 7.98 -10.66 -12.38
CA PHE A 60 7.51 -9.31 -12.09
C PHE A 60 6.70 -9.30 -10.80
N THR A 61 5.76 -10.23 -10.65
CA THR A 61 4.92 -10.31 -9.45
C THR A 61 5.75 -10.50 -8.19
N GLN A 62 6.68 -11.47 -8.20
CA GLN A 62 7.51 -11.78 -7.03
C GLN A 62 8.44 -10.63 -6.62
N ARG A 63 8.97 -9.86 -7.58
CA ARG A 63 9.86 -8.72 -7.29
C ARG A 63 9.11 -7.49 -6.79
N ASN A 64 7.87 -7.33 -7.20
CA ASN A 64 7.12 -6.09 -6.99
C ASN A 64 5.98 -6.19 -5.98
N PHE A 65 5.53 -7.40 -5.61
CA PHE A 65 4.45 -7.62 -4.66
C PHE A 65 4.85 -8.65 -3.61
N ALA A 66 5.12 -8.17 -2.39
CA ALA A 66 5.41 -9.00 -1.23
C ALA A 66 4.13 -9.25 -0.42
N PRO A 67 3.67 -10.50 -0.24
CA PRO A 67 2.54 -10.80 0.63
C PRO A 67 2.91 -10.53 2.09
N CYS A 68 1.98 -9.95 2.83
CA CYS A 68 2.13 -9.57 4.23
C CYS A 68 0.83 -9.87 4.99
N THR A 69 0.93 -9.96 6.32
CA THR A 69 -0.21 -10.23 7.19
C THR A 69 -0.20 -9.26 8.35
N ARG A 70 -1.37 -8.72 8.70
CA ARG A 70 -1.55 -7.91 9.91
C ARG A 70 -2.60 -8.56 10.83
N PRO A 71 -2.59 -8.26 12.14
CA PRO A 71 -3.71 -8.58 13.02
C PRO A 71 -4.98 -7.89 12.50
N GLY A 72 -6.00 -8.67 12.18
CA GLY A 72 -7.33 -8.19 11.78
C GLY A 72 -8.33 -8.25 12.93
N SER A 73 -9.60 -8.05 12.59
CA SER A 73 -10.69 -8.17 13.56
C SER A 73 -10.86 -9.62 14.04
N ASN A 74 -11.31 -9.78 15.29
CA ASN A 74 -11.59 -11.09 15.88
C ASN A 74 -10.40 -12.05 15.87
N ASN A 75 -9.18 -11.54 16.05
CA ASN A 75 -7.94 -12.32 16.02
C ASN A 75 -7.69 -13.05 14.69
N LYS A 76 -8.38 -12.67 13.61
CA LYS A 76 -8.14 -13.25 12.28
C LYS A 76 -7.03 -12.46 11.57
N PRO A 77 -6.00 -13.14 11.04
CA PRO A 77 -4.98 -12.47 10.23
C PRO A 77 -5.61 -11.90 8.96
N GLU A 78 -5.33 -10.63 8.66
CA GLU A 78 -5.78 -9.94 7.46
C GLU A 78 -4.62 -9.82 6.47
N PRO A 79 -4.75 -10.37 5.25
CA PRO A 79 -3.68 -10.31 4.25
C PRO A 79 -3.62 -8.93 3.60
N TYR A 80 -2.41 -8.47 3.30
CA TYR A 80 -2.18 -7.30 2.46
C TYR A 80 -0.91 -7.50 1.63
N PHE A 81 -0.68 -6.63 0.65
CA PHE A 81 0.56 -6.64 -0.13
C PHE A 81 1.35 -5.38 0.17
N ARG A 82 2.66 -5.54 0.32
CA ARG A 82 3.61 -4.45 0.17
C ARG A 82 4.13 -4.47 -1.25
N MET A 83 4.21 -3.32 -1.90
CA MET A 83 4.61 -3.23 -3.30
C MET A 83 5.63 -2.13 -3.55
N THR A 84 6.50 -2.36 -4.52
CA THR A 84 7.47 -1.38 -5.02
C THR A 84 6.78 -0.27 -5.81
N ARG A 85 7.53 0.78 -6.16
CA ARG A 85 7.07 1.79 -7.14
C ARG A 85 6.59 1.14 -8.44
N ASP A 86 7.33 0.19 -9.01
CA ASP A 86 7.00 -0.42 -10.30
C ASP A 86 5.71 -1.27 -10.20
N GLY A 87 5.55 -2.03 -9.12
CA GLY A 87 4.31 -2.77 -8.85
C GLY A 87 3.11 -1.85 -8.67
N PHE A 88 3.29 -0.76 -7.92
CA PHE A 88 2.27 0.26 -7.73
C PHE A 88 1.85 0.91 -9.05
N THR A 89 2.82 1.32 -9.88
CA THR A 89 2.57 1.92 -11.19
C THR A 89 1.79 0.95 -12.07
N PHE A 90 2.24 -0.31 -12.17
CA PHE A 90 1.57 -1.34 -12.98
C PHE A 90 0.12 -1.56 -12.53
N LEU A 91 -0.11 -1.67 -11.21
CA LEU A 91 -1.44 -1.79 -10.63
C LEU A 91 -2.35 -0.60 -10.99
N CYS A 92 -1.83 0.63 -10.88
CA CYS A 92 -2.59 1.84 -11.15
C CYS A 92 -3.01 2.00 -12.62
N MET A 93 -2.25 1.42 -13.56
CA MET A 93 -2.62 1.44 -14.98
C MET A 93 -3.95 0.72 -15.24
N GLY A 94 -4.24 -0.35 -14.50
CA GLY A 94 -5.50 -1.07 -14.56
C GLY A 94 -6.68 -0.39 -13.85
N PHE A 95 -6.44 0.69 -13.09
CA PHE A 95 -7.52 1.40 -12.39
C PHE A 95 -8.25 2.39 -13.30
N THR A 96 -9.56 2.50 -13.09
CA THR A 96 -10.45 3.44 -13.77
C THR A 96 -11.03 4.48 -12.79
N GLY A 97 -11.49 5.61 -13.32
CA GLY A 97 -12.10 6.72 -12.57
C GLY A 97 -11.26 8.01 -12.56
N LYS A 98 -11.85 9.11 -12.06
CA LYS A 98 -11.24 10.46 -12.08
C LYS A 98 -9.91 10.54 -11.33
N GLU A 99 -9.82 9.93 -10.14
CA GLU A 99 -8.58 9.91 -9.35
C GLU A 99 -7.48 9.09 -10.05
N ALA A 100 -7.84 7.95 -10.66
CA ALA A 100 -6.89 7.15 -11.44
C ALA A 100 -6.41 7.90 -12.69
N ALA A 101 -7.28 8.65 -13.36
CA ALA A 101 -6.91 9.49 -14.51
C ALA A 101 -5.93 10.60 -14.08
N ARG A 102 -6.25 11.34 -13.02
CA ARG A 102 -5.38 12.39 -12.47
C ARG A 102 -4.01 11.83 -12.08
N TRP A 103 -3.97 10.67 -11.43
CA TRP A 103 -2.72 10.00 -11.09
C TRP A 103 -1.91 9.64 -12.34
N LYS A 104 -2.55 9.07 -13.36
CA LYS A 104 -1.90 8.70 -14.63
C LYS A 104 -1.32 9.92 -15.36
N GLU A 105 -2.05 11.02 -15.44
CA GLU A 105 -1.55 12.27 -16.01
C GLU A 105 -0.35 12.82 -15.24
N ALA A 106 -0.42 12.82 -13.90
CA ALA A 106 0.70 13.26 -13.06
C ALA A 106 1.95 12.38 -13.25
N TYR A 107 1.78 11.07 -13.43
CA TYR A 107 2.88 10.14 -13.69
C TYR A 107 3.54 10.38 -15.06
N ILE A 108 2.76 10.72 -16.09
CA ILE A 108 3.28 11.00 -17.44
C ILE A 108 4.06 12.32 -17.49
N ASN A 109 3.66 13.30 -16.67
CA ASN A 109 4.27 14.63 -16.65
C ASN A 109 5.49 14.76 -15.71
N ALA A 110 5.80 13.73 -14.93
CA ALA A 110 6.90 13.72 -13.96
C ALA A 110 8.20 13.19 -14.58
#